data_AF-A0A4V2B3T6-F1
#
_entry.id   AF-A0A4V2B3T6-F1
#
_cell.length_a   1.000
_cell.length_b   1.000
_cell.length_c   1.000
_cell.angle_alpha   90.00
_cell.angle_beta   90.00
_cell.angle_gamma   90.00
#
_symmetry.space_group_name_H-M   'P 1'
#
loop_
_entity.id
_entity.type
_entity.pdbx_description
1 polymer ?
#
loop_
_entity_poly.entity_id
_entity_poly.type
_entity_poly.pdbx_seq_one_letter_code
_entity_poly.pdbx_strand_id
1 'polypeptide(L)'
;MKSHVLILGATFILSTQAFAGETRPTTATPLTSQQKQKHRNVKKKQIVLKEKLENNASPQEIGKAKAEVQSERVEANKADVTEAAKAVPASKK
;
A
#
# COMPACT_ATOMS: atom_id res chain seq x y z
N MET A 1 -9.76 -43.00 -42.62
CA MET A 1 -10.47 -42.22 -41.57
C MET A 1 -9.39 -41.62 -40.68
N LYS A 2 -9.12 -40.31 -40.82
CA LYS A 2 -7.98 -39.64 -40.18
C LYS A 2 -8.44 -38.98 -38.88
N SER A 3 -8.03 -39.55 -37.75
CA SER A 3 -8.30 -39.06 -36.40
C SER A 3 -7.73 -37.64 -36.22
N HIS A 4 -8.60 -36.68 -35.93
CA HIS A 4 -8.19 -35.32 -35.62
C HIS A 4 -7.80 -35.28 -34.15
N VAL A 5 -6.51 -35.08 -33.89
CA VAL A 5 -5.97 -34.83 -32.56
C VAL A 5 -6.39 -33.40 -32.19
N LEU A 6 -7.38 -33.30 -31.30
CA LEU A 6 -7.73 -32.07 -30.59
C LEU A 6 -6.57 -31.68 -29.68
N ILE A 7 -5.66 -30.85 -30.18
CA ILE A 7 -4.66 -30.18 -29.34
C ILE A 7 -5.38 -29.01 -28.67
N LEU A 8 -5.90 -29.31 -27.47
CA LEU A 8 -6.42 -28.35 -26.52
C LEU A 8 -5.26 -27.42 -26.12
N GLY A 9 -5.13 -26.31 -26.84
CA GLY A 9 -4.13 -25.29 -26.59
C GLY A 9 -4.37 -24.68 -25.21
N ALA A 10 -3.63 -25.17 -24.22
CA ALA A 10 -3.56 -24.59 -22.89
C ALA A 10 -2.92 -23.20 -23.02
N THR A 11 -3.76 -22.18 -23.17
CA THR A 11 -3.36 -20.78 -23.07
C THR A 11 -2.91 -20.53 -21.63
N PHE A 12 -1.61 -20.70 -21.40
CA PHE A 12 -0.95 -20.39 -20.15
C PHE A 12 -1.02 -18.87 -19.96
N ILE A 13 -2.07 -18.39 -19.30
CA ILE A 13 -2.17 -16.99 -18.90
C ILE A 13 -1.05 -16.76 -17.88
N LEU A 14 0.05 -16.17 -18.33
CA LEU A 14 1.06 -15.57 -17.45
C LEU A 14 0.35 -14.50 -16.63
N SER A 15 -0.12 -14.89 -15.44
CA SER A 15 -0.52 -13.96 -14.40
C SER A 15 0.75 -13.23 -13.94
N THR A 16 1.06 -12.11 -14.60
CA THR A 16 1.96 -11.10 -14.06
C THR A 16 1.38 -10.69 -12.71
N GLN A 17 1.88 -11.29 -11.64
CA GLN A 17 1.58 -10.88 -10.27
C GLN A 17 2.11 -9.46 -10.14
N ALA A 18 1.26 -8.48 -10.42
CA ALA A 18 1.51 -7.10 -10.08
C ALA A 18 1.81 -7.11 -8.58
N PHE A 19 3.06 -6.83 -8.23
CA PHE A 19 3.48 -6.63 -6.85
C PHE A 19 2.68 -5.43 -6.32
N ALA A 20 1.48 -5.70 -5.82
CA ALA A 20 0.74 -4.82 -4.95
C ALA A 20 1.55 -4.77 -3.65
N GLY A 21 2.62 -3.98 -3.66
CA GLY A 21 3.61 -3.90 -2.59
C GLY A 21 2.92 -3.46 -1.31
N GLU A 22 2.54 -4.44 -0.49
CA GLU A 22 1.74 -4.21 0.70
C GLU A 22 2.57 -3.37 1.68
N THR A 23 2.19 -2.11 1.83
CA THR A 23 2.93 -1.20 2.70
C THR A 23 2.71 -1.62 4.14
N ARG A 24 3.77 -1.66 4.95
CA ARG A 24 3.67 -1.94 6.39
C ARG A 24 2.90 -0.83 7.12
N PRO A 25 2.18 -1.15 8.20
CA PRO A 25 1.53 -0.13 9.03
C PRO A 25 2.58 0.85 9.57
N THR A 26 2.18 2.09 9.81
CA THR A 26 3.03 3.06 10.51
C THR A 26 3.26 2.52 11.92
N THR A 27 4.44 1.96 12.18
CA THR A 27 4.75 1.23 13.43
C THR A 27 5.39 2.10 14.51
N ALA A 28 5.91 3.28 14.16
CA ALA A 28 6.55 4.17 15.12
C ALA A 28 5.50 5.10 15.76
N THR A 29 5.47 5.18 17.09
CA THR A 29 4.74 6.26 17.77
C THR A 29 5.34 7.60 17.28
N PRO A 30 4.54 8.53 16.72
CA PRO A 30 5.09 9.73 16.11
C PRO A 30 5.67 10.66 17.17
N LEU A 31 6.98 10.91 17.11
CA LEU A 31 7.73 11.69 18.08
C LEU A 31 7.74 13.18 17.71
N THR A 32 7.83 13.50 16.42
CA THR A 32 7.87 14.89 15.91
C THR A 32 6.49 15.38 15.46
N SER A 33 6.30 16.70 15.43
CA SER A 33 5.08 17.34 14.89
C SER A 33 4.84 16.95 13.42
N GLN A 34 5.91 16.78 12.64
CA GLN A 34 5.84 16.36 11.25
C GLN A 34 5.35 14.91 11.10
N GLN A 35 5.87 13.99 11.93
CA GLN A 35 5.38 12.60 11.96
C GLN A 35 3.90 12.56 12.37
N LYS A 36 3.52 13.31 13.41
CA LYS A 36 2.11 13.42 13.85
C LYS A 36 1.22 13.91 12.72
N GLN A 37 1.66 14.90 11.95
CA GLN A 37 0.90 15.41 10.80
C GLN A 37 0.76 14.36 9.70
N LYS A 38 1.83 13.66 9.33
CA LYS A 38 1.79 12.60 8.32
C LYS A 38 0.89 11.43 8.75
N HIS A 39 0.93 11.04 10.01
CA HIS A 39 0.04 10.01 10.56
C HIS A 39 -1.43 10.46 10.57
N ARG A 40 -1.73 11.74 10.86
CA ARG A 40 -3.08 12.29 10.73
C ARG A 40 -3.59 12.26 9.29
N ASN A 41 -2.73 12.55 8.31
CA ASN A 41 -3.09 12.48 6.89
C ASN A 41 -3.44 11.04 6.49
N VAL A 42 -2.64 10.05 6.91
CA VAL A 42 -2.96 8.62 6.71
C VAL A 42 -4.32 8.28 7.30
N LYS A 43 -4.60 8.68 8.56
CA LYS A 43 -5.91 8.45 9.20
C LYS A 43 -7.06 9.10 8.43
N LYS A 44 -6.88 10.33 7.96
CA LYS A 44 -7.88 11.04 7.16
C LYS A 44 -8.21 10.26 5.88
N LYS A 45 -7.20 9.75 5.16
CA LYS A 45 -7.41 8.94 3.96
C LYS A 45 -8.05 7.58 4.27
N GLN A 46 -7.73 6.97 5.40
CA GLN A 46 -8.38 5.74 5.86
C GLN A 46 -9.87 5.95 6.15
N ILE A 47 -10.24 7.08 6.75
CA ILE A 47 -11.66 7.45 6.96
C ILE A 47 -12.38 7.57 5.61
N VAL A 48 -11.80 8.27 4.63
CA VAL A 48 -12.40 8.39 3.29
C VAL A 48 -12.55 7.02 2.60
N LEU A 49 -11.54 6.15 2.72
CA LEU A 49 -11.65 4.79 2.19
C LEU A 49 -12.76 3.99 2.88
N LYS A 50 -12.88 4.12 4.21
CA LYS A 50 -13.94 3.48 4.99
C LYS A 50 -15.32 3.98 4.57
N GLU A 51 -15.53 5.29 4.46
CA GLU A 51 -16.78 5.89 3.98
C GLU A 51 -17.15 5.36 2.57
N LYS A 52 -16.17 5.25 1.66
CA LYS A 52 -16.40 4.70 0.32
C LYS A 52 -16.79 3.22 0.34
N LEU A 53 -16.23 2.43 1.26
CA LEU A 53 -16.60 1.03 1.45
C LEU A 53 -18.01 0.91 2.03
N GLU A 54 -18.35 1.73 3.04
CA GLU A 54 -19.66 1.74 3.68
C GLU A 54 -20.77 2.20 2.72
N ASN A 55 -20.47 3.17 1.85
CA ASN A 55 -21.40 3.68 0.85
C ASN A 55 -21.45 2.83 -0.44
N ASN A 56 -20.78 1.67 -0.50
CA ASN A 56 -20.71 0.82 -1.69
C ASN A 56 -20.30 1.59 -2.97
N ALA A 57 -19.32 2.48 -2.85
CA ALA A 57 -18.78 3.21 -3.99
C ALA A 57 -18.25 2.26 -5.07
N SER A 58 -18.04 2.77 -6.29
CA SER A 58 -17.57 1.92 -7.38
C SER A 58 -16.21 1.28 -7.08
N PRO A 59 -15.93 0.07 -7.59
CA PRO A 59 -14.62 -0.59 -7.41
C PRO A 59 -13.44 0.30 -7.80
N GLN A 60 -13.60 1.12 -8.83
CA GLN A 60 -12.60 2.08 -9.30
C GLN A 60 -12.32 3.16 -8.25
N GLU A 61 -13.36 3.69 -7.60
CA GLU A 61 -13.21 4.72 -6.57
C GLU A 61 -12.61 4.19 -5.27
N ILE A 62 -12.93 2.94 -4.91
CA ILE A 62 -12.32 2.21 -3.80
C ILE A 62 -10.84 1.96 -4.11
N GLY A 63 -10.52 1.50 -5.32
CA GLY A 63 -9.15 1.29 -5.78
C GLY A 63 -8.30 2.56 -5.71
N LYS A 64 -8.85 3.68 -6.18
CA LYS A 64 -8.19 5.00 -6.06
C LYS A 64 -7.95 5.39 -4.61
N ALA A 65 -8.96 5.26 -3.74
CA ALA A 65 -8.82 5.61 -2.32
C ALA A 65 -7.80 4.70 -1.60
N LYS A 66 -7.73 3.41 -1.95
CA LYS A 66 -6.72 2.49 -1.43
C LYS A 66 -5.32 2.90 -1.86
N ALA A 67 -5.12 3.27 -3.12
CA ALA A 67 -3.85 3.76 -3.62
C ALA A 67 -3.40 5.04 -2.91
N GLU A 68 -4.33 5.96 -2.63
CA GLU A 68 -4.04 7.18 -1.85
C GLU A 68 -3.59 6.85 -0.42
N VAL A 69 -4.28 5.94 0.27
CA VAL A 69 -3.85 5.47 1.61
C VAL A 69 -2.44 4.87 1.56
N GLN A 70 -2.16 4.06 0.54
CA GLN A 70 -0.87 3.41 0.37
C GLN A 70 0.25 4.45 0.14
N SER A 71 0.00 5.46 -0.70
CA SER A 71 0.95 6.55 -0.96
C SER A 71 1.29 7.32 0.32
N GLU A 72 0.29 7.74 1.09
CA GLU A 72 0.50 8.45 2.37
C GLU A 72 1.23 7.58 3.40
N ARG A 73 0.96 6.26 3.43
CA ARG A 73 1.70 5.32 4.30
C ARG A 73 3.16 5.21 3.91
N VAL A 74 3.49 5.19 2.61
CA VAL A 74 4.88 5.21 2.16
C VAL A 74 5.58 6.48 2.63
N GLU A 75 4.93 7.63 2.48
CA GLU A 75 5.51 8.91 2.94
C GLU A 75 5.70 8.98 4.45
N ALA A 76 4.69 8.56 5.22
CA ALA A 76 4.78 8.50 6.67
C ALA A 76 5.90 7.57 7.13
N ASN A 77 6.00 6.37 6.55
CA ASN A 77 7.05 5.42 6.87
C ASN A 77 8.45 5.94 6.48
N LYS A 78 8.59 6.66 5.36
CA LYS A 78 9.86 7.32 4.98
C LYS A 78 10.28 8.36 6.03
N ALA A 79 9.35 9.17 6.51
CA ALA A 79 9.61 10.14 7.56
C ALA A 79 9.99 9.46 8.89
N ASP A 80 9.30 8.37 9.23
CA ASP A 80 9.58 7.58 10.43
C ASP A 80 10.98 6.96 10.41
N VAL A 81 11.41 6.41 9.27
CA VAL A 81 12.77 5.86 9.10
C VAL A 81 13.83 6.96 9.18
N THR A 82 13.59 8.11 8.55
CA THR A 82 14.56 9.21 8.51
C THR A 82 14.79 9.81 9.90
N GLU A 83 13.71 10.02 10.67
CA GLU A 83 13.82 10.54 12.04
C GLU A 83 14.33 9.48 13.03
N ALA A 84 13.96 8.20 12.86
CA ALA A 84 14.54 7.11 13.65
C ALA A 84 16.06 7.00 13.42
N ALA A 85 16.54 7.17 12.18
CA ALA A 85 17.96 7.17 11.86
C ALA A 85 18.72 8.36 12.48
N LYS A 86 18.06 9.52 12.66
CA LYS A 86 18.65 10.68 13.36
C LYS A 86 18.66 10.52 14.88
N ALA A 87 17.68 9.82 15.44
CA ALA A 87 17.52 9.65 16.89
C ALA A 87 18.45 8.57 17.48
N VAL A 88 19.05 7.70 16.66
CA VAL A 88 20.11 6.79 17.09
C VAL A 88 21.43 7.58 17.12
N PRO A 89 22.00 7.90 18.30
CA PRO A 89 23.35 8.46 18.34
C PRO A 89 24.29 7.44 17.70
N ALA A 90 25.29 7.93 16.94
CA ALA A 90 26.39 7.14 16.40
C ALA A 90 27.21 6.51 17.53
N SER A 91 26.65 5.52 18.21
CA SER A 91 27.30 4.74 19.25
C SER A 91 27.59 3.36 18.69
N LYS A 92 28.81 3.27 18.13
CA LYS A 92 29.74 2.13 18.17
C LYS A 92 30.64 2.16 16.94
N LYS A 93 31.78 2.81 17.10
CA LYS A 93 33.05 2.24 16.67
C LYS A 93 33.96 2.23 17.89
#